data_AF-A0A174GFZ4-F1
#
_entry.id   AF-A0A174GFZ4-F1
#
_cell.length_a   1.000
_cell.length_b   1.000
_cell.length_c   1.000
_cell.angle_alpha   90.00
_cell.angle_beta   90.00
_cell.angle_gamma   90.00
#
_symmetry.space_group_name_H-M   'P 1'
#
loop_
_entity.id
_entity.type
_entity.pdbx_description
1 polymer ?
#
loop_
_entity_poly.entity_id
_entity_poly.type
_entity_poly.pdbx_seq_one_letter_code
_entity_poly.pdbx_strand_id
1 'polypeptide(L)'
;MSPLNFTHILTQAVDELSESESYKGLFHQHKDGEPLPSAKVLYEIIELSRSILFPGYYGNSTINSRTINYHIGVNIEKLFDLLTEQILAGLCFGTSIEGRCNACSDSKREEAARLAAKFISKLPVMRRVLATDVEAAYNGDPAAESYGEVIFCYPAIKAISNYRIAHELLELGVPLIPRIITEMAHSETGIDIHPAAKIGSHFTIDHGTGVVIGATSIIGNNVKLYQGVTLGAKSFPLDADGKPIKGIPRHPILEDNVIVYSNATILGRITIGRDATVGGNIWVTENVPAGARIVQTKAKK
;
A
#
# COMPACT_ATOMS: atom_id res chain seq x y z
N MET A 1 55.07 -6.56 11.39
CA MET A 1 53.73 -6.58 12.03
C MET A 1 52.96 -7.72 11.39
N SER A 2 52.57 -8.72 12.17
CA SER A 2 51.73 -9.83 11.71
C SER A 2 50.37 -9.29 11.26
N PRO A 3 49.82 -9.66 10.10
CA PRO A 3 48.46 -9.30 9.76
C PRO A 3 47.52 -9.93 10.80
N LEU A 4 46.70 -9.12 11.45
CA LEU A 4 45.70 -9.57 12.42
C LEU A 4 44.84 -10.68 11.79
N ASN A 5 44.95 -11.90 12.32
CA ASN A 5 44.26 -13.06 11.81
C ASN A 5 42.82 -13.09 12.34
N PHE A 6 41.93 -12.31 11.71
CA PHE A 6 40.51 -12.24 12.04
C PHE A 6 39.70 -13.47 11.59
N THR A 7 40.33 -14.42 10.90
CA THR A 7 39.67 -15.61 10.33
C THR A 7 38.87 -16.38 11.39
N HIS A 8 39.45 -16.57 12.58
CA HIS A 8 38.77 -17.29 13.66
C HIS A 8 37.49 -16.58 14.13
N ILE A 9 37.50 -15.25 14.19
CA ILE A 9 36.34 -14.46 14.63
C ILE A 9 35.22 -14.56 13.59
N LEU A 10 35.57 -14.49 12.30
CA LEU A 10 34.59 -14.63 11.21
C LEU A 10 34.02 -16.05 11.13
N THR A 11 34.84 -17.09 11.28
CA THR A 11 34.36 -18.48 11.30
C THR A 11 33.43 -18.73 12.48
N GLN A 12 33.82 -18.26 13.68
CA GLN A 12 32.97 -18.39 14.87
C GLN A 12 31.63 -17.66 14.70
N ALA A 13 31.62 -16.45 14.14
CA ALA A 13 30.38 -15.74 13.86
C ALA A 13 29.50 -16.50 12.85
N VAL A 14 30.08 -17.13 11.82
CA VAL A 14 29.34 -17.97 10.87
C VAL A 14 28.72 -19.17 11.58
N ASP A 15 29.48 -19.85 12.44
CA ASP A 15 29.00 -21.01 13.18
C ASP A 15 27.82 -20.62 14.08
N GLU A 16 27.98 -19.57 14.91
CA GLU A 16 26.94 -19.07 15.82
C GLU A 16 25.68 -18.59 15.08
N LEU A 17 25.83 -17.90 13.95
CA LEU A 17 24.71 -17.45 13.11
C LEU A 17 24.00 -18.61 12.38
N SER A 18 24.69 -19.74 12.19
CA SER A 18 24.14 -20.92 11.51
C SER A 18 23.44 -21.89 12.47
N GLU A 19 23.59 -21.71 13.79
CA GLU A 19 22.96 -22.58 14.77
C GLU A 19 21.43 -22.49 14.74
N SER A 20 20.75 -23.62 14.52
CA SER A 20 19.28 -23.65 14.39
C SER A 20 18.49 -23.11 15.59
N GLU A 21 19.07 -23.17 16.79
CA GLU A 21 18.47 -22.62 18.00
C GLU A 21 18.60 -21.10 18.07
N SER A 22 19.61 -20.48 17.43
CA SER A 22 19.82 -19.03 17.45
C SER A 22 18.71 -18.26 16.70
N TYR A 23 17.97 -18.95 15.83
CA TYR A 23 16.88 -18.38 15.04
C TYR A 23 15.50 -19.00 15.31
N LYS A 24 15.39 -19.92 16.27
CA LYS A 24 14.13 -20.58 16.60
C LYS A 24 13.15 -19.60 17.25
N GLY A 25 11.97 -19.43 16.64
CA GLY A 25 10.93 -18.49 17.11
C GLY A 25 11.07 -17.05 16.61
N LEU A 26 12.20 -16.67 16.00
CA LEU A 26 12.41 -15.39 15.31
C LEU A 26 12.00 -15.46 13.83
N PHE A 27 12.26 -16.60 13.21
CA PHE A 27 12.01 -16.78 11.78
C PHE A 27 10.74 -17.60 11.58
N HIS A 28 9.99 -17.19 10.58
CA HIS A 28 8.96 -18.03 10.00
C HIS A 28 9.61 -19.37 9.59
N GLN A 29 9.05 -20.50 10.05
CA GLN A 29 9.53 -21.83 9.66
C GLN A 29 9.26 -22.05 8.18
N HIS A 30 10.19 -21.57 7.37
CA HIS A 30 10.22 -21.73 5.94
C HIS A 30 10.56 -23.19 5.62
N LYS A 31 9.83 -23.80 4.69
CA LYS A 31 10.18 -25.13 4.20
C LYS A 31 11.27 -25.01 3.15
N ASP A 32 12.30 -25.84 3.25
CA ASP A 32 13.36 -25.90 2.26
C ASP A 32 12.78 -26.05 0.84
N GLY A 33 13.16 -25.13 -0.04
CA GLY A 33 12.72 -25.10 -1.44
C GLY A 33 11.45 -24.30 -1.74
N GLU A 34 10.72 -23.77 -0.75
CA GLU A 34 9.64 -22.81 -1.03
C GLU A 34 10.21 -21.42 -1.41
N PRO A 35 9.54 -20.64 -2.28
CA PRO A 35 9.99 -19.30 -2.61
C PRO A 35 9.52 -18.30 -1.55
N LEU A 36 10.39 -17.33 -1.23
CA LEU A 36 10.03 -16.14 -0.45
C LEU A 36 9.81 -14.92 -1.37
N PRO A 37 8.92 -13.99 -0.99
CA PRO A 37 8.76 -12.76 -1.75
C PRO A 37 10.06 -11.96 -1.85
N SER A 38 10.32 -11.41 -3.03
CA SER A 38 11.49 -10.59 -3.33
C SER A 38 11.09 -9.14 -3.49
N ALA A 39 11.59 -8.27 -2.59
CA ALA A 39 11.35 -6.83 -2.67
C ALA A 39 11.81 -6.22 -4.00
N LYS A 40 12.92 -6.72 -4.57
CA LYS A 40 13.44 -6.27 -5.86
C LYS A 40 12.49 -6.61 -7.01
N VAL A 41 11.93 -7.83 -7.01
CA VAL A 41 10.97 -8.25 -8.05
C VAL A 41 9.65 -7.51 -7.90
N LEU A 42 9.18 -7.30 -6.66
CA LEU A 42 7.98 -6.51 -6.39
C LEU A 42 8.13 -5.05 -6.85
N TYR A 43 9.32 -4.46 -6.72
CA TYR A 43 9.60 -3.14 -7.28
C TYR A 43 9.42 -3.12 -8.80
N GLU A 44 9.96 -4.11 -9.48
CA GLU A 44 9.82 -4.24 -10.94
C GLU A 44 8.36 -4.46 -11.36
N ILE A 45 7.59 -5.25 -10.61
CA ILE A 45 6.15 -5.44 -10.82
C ILE A 45 5.39 -4.11 -10.72
N ILE A 46 5.74 -3.26 -9.75
CA ILE A 46 5.11 -1.94 -9.58
C ILE A 46 5.49 -1.01 -10.73
N GLU A 47 6.75 -0.97 -11.14
CA GLU A 47 7.18 -0.14 -12.28
C GLU A 47 6.53 -0.60 -13.59
N LEU A 48 6.41 -1.91 -13.83
CA LEU A 48 5.66 -2.46 -14.95
C LEU A 48 4.18 -2.07 -14.88
N SER A 49 3.55 -2.23 -13.72
CA SER A 49 2.15 -1.85 -13.51
C SER A 49 1.92 -0.36 -13.78
N ARG A 50 2.80 0.53 -13.29
CA ARG A 50 2.75 1.97 -13.56
C ARG A 50 2.95 2.27 -15.05
N SER A 51 3.88 1.60 -15.74
CA SER A 51 4.10 1.75 -17.19
C SER A 51 2.89 1.30 -18.03
N ILE A 52 2.16 0.28 -17.56
CA ILE A 52 0.93 -0.17 -18.21
C ILE A 52 -0.20 0.80 -17.91
N LEU A 53 -0.36 1.26 -16.67
CA LEU A 53 -1.45 2.16 -16.27
C LEU A 53 -1.28 3.56 -16.89
N PHE A 54 -0.05 4.07 -16.96
CA PHE A 54 0.32 5.40 -17.48
C PHE A 54 1.43 5.30 -18.54
N PRO A 55 1.11 4.75 -19.74
CA PRO A 55 2.10 4.57 -20.79
C PRO A 55 2.68 5.92 -21.25
N GLY A 56 4.00 5.99 -21.36
CA GLY A 56 4.74 7.21 -21.75
C GLY A 56 5.28 8.02 -20.58
N TYR A 57 4.70 7.85 -19.37
CA TYR A 57 5.19 8.51 -18.15
C TYR A 57 6.14 7.63 -17.35
N TYR A 58 5.93 6.32 -17.39
CA TYR A 58 6.77 5.31 -16.75
C TYR A 58 7.32 4.34 -17.81
N GLY A 59 8.54 3.86 -17.61
CA GLY A 59 9.23 2.99 -18.57
C GLY A 59 9.94 3.77 -19.69
N ASN A 60 9.74 3.35 -20.94
CA ASN A 60 10.42 3.96 -22.09
C ASN A 60 9.89 5.37 -22.41
N SER A 61 10.79 6.33 -22.55
CA SER A 61 10.50 7.74 -22.84
C SER A 61 10.01 8.01 -24.27
N THR A 62 10.13 7.04 -25.18
CA THR A 62 9.79 7.16 -26.60
C THR A 62 8.67 6.21 -27.01
N ILE A 63 7.50 6.35 -26.36
CA ILE A 63 6.31 5.59 -26.76
C ILE A 63 5.56 6.35 -27.86
N ASN A 64 5.26 5.66 -28.96
CA ASN A 64 4.44 6.16 -30.06
C ASN A 64 3.07 5.47 -30.01
N SER A 65 2.00 6.19 -30.39
CA SER A 65 0.65 5.62 -30.51
C SER A 65 0.59 4.38 -31.41
N ARG A 66 1.51 4.26 -32.39
CA ARG A 66 1.64 3.08 -33.27
C ARG A 66 2.29 1.87 -32.59
N THR A 67 3.11 2.08 -31.55
CA THR A 67 3.84 1.00 -30.86
C THR A 67 3.29 0.65 -29.49
N ILE A 68 2.34 1.44 -28.97
CA ILE A 68 1.79 1.31 -27.63
C ILE A 68 1.23 -0.09 -27.34
N ASN A 69 0.57 -0.73 -28.31
CA ASN A 69 0.01 -2.07 -28.15
C ASN A 69 1.11 -3.14 -27.95
N TYR A 70 2.24 -3.02 -28.66
CA TYR A 70 3.37 -3.94 -28.50
C TYR A 70 4.03 -3.75 -27.13
N HIS A 71 4.24 -2.50 -26.70
CA HIS A 71 4.80 -2.22 -25.38
C HIS A 71 3.90 -2.73 -24.25
N ILE A 72 2.59 -2.49 -24.33
CA ILE A 72 1.64 -3.01 -23.34
C ILE A 72 1.64 -4.54 -23.36
N GLY A 73 1.64 -5.17 -24.54
CA GLY A 73 1.67 -6.64 -24.66
C GLY A 73 2.88 -7.27 -23.97
N VAL A 74 4.08 -6.78 -24.28
CA VAL A 74 5.33 -7.26 -23.66
C VAL A 74 5.35 -7.00 -22.15
N ASN A 75 4.92 -5.83 -21.70
CA ASN A 75 4.89 -5.51 -20.28
C ASN A 75 3.87 -6.36 -19.52
N ILE A 76 2.73 -6.71 -20.14
CA ILE A 76 1.70 -7.57 -19.56
C ILE A 76 2.20 -9.00 -19.40
N GLU A 77 2.86 -9.56 -20.42
CA GLU A 77 3.45 -10.90 -20.35
C GLU A 77 4.51 -10.97 -19.24
N LYS A 78 5.43 -10.00 -19.22
CA LYS A 78 6.45 -9.91 -18.16
C LYS A 78 5.84 -9.72 -16.77
N LEU A 79 4.83 -8.87 -16.64
CA LEU A 79 4.10 -8.67 -15.39
C LEU A 79 3.44 -9.97 -14.93
N PHE A 80 2.84 -10.73 -15.84
CA PHE A 80 2.18 -12.00 -15.52
C PHE A 80 3.16 -13.01 -14.93
N ASP A 81 4.32 -13.21 -15.54
CA ASP A 81 5.33 -14.16 -15.07
C ASP A 81 5.87 -13.77 -13.70
N LEU A 82 6.31 -12.51 -13.55
CA LEU A 82 6.86 -12.01 -12.29
C LEU A 82 5.83 -12.06 -11.17
N LEU A 83 4.60 -11.61 -11.43
CA LEU A 83 3.54 -11.58 -10.44
C LEU A 83 3.11 -12.98 -10.02
N THR A 84 3.07 -13.95 -10.95
CA THR A 84 2.76 -15.35 -10.63
C THR A 84 3.74 -15.92 -9.60
N GLU A 85 5.04 -15.73 -9.80
CA GLU A 85 6.05 -16.22 -8.85
C GLU A 85 5.95 -15.51 -7.48
N GLN A 86 5.66 -14.21 -7.46
CA GLN A 86 5.52 -13.47 -6.20
C GLN A 86 4.23 -13.82 -5.45
N ILE A 87 3.12 -14.06 -6.16
CA ILE A 87 1.88 -14.55 -5.55
C ILE A 87 2.10 -15.96 -4.99
N LEU A 88 2.79 -16.84 -5.72
CA LEU A 88 3.15 -18.17 -5.23
C LEU A 88 3.94 -18.09 -3.91
N ALA A 89 4.95 -17.22 -3.86
CA ALA A 89 5.72 -16.98 -2.65
C ALA A 89 4.86 -16.46 -1.49
N GLY A 90 3.92 -15.54 -1.77
CA GLY A 90 2.93 -15.11 -0.79
C GLY A 90 2.07 -16.27 -0.27
N LEU A 91 1.49 -17.06 -1.17
CA LEU A 91 0.64 -18.20 -0.82
C LEU A 91 1.39 -19.24 0.03
N CYS A 92 2.65 -19.54 -0.29
CA CYS A 92 3.49 -20.41 0.52
C CYS A 92 3.67 -19.84 1.93
N PHE A 93 4.02 -18.56 2.06
CA PHE A 93 4.14 -17.86 3.34
C PHE A 93 2.85 -17.87 4.18
N GLY A 94 1.68 -17.76 3.55
CA GLY A 94 0.40 -17.79 4.26
C GLY A 94 0.06 -19.17 4.84
N THR A 95 0.29 -20.24 4.07
CA THR A 95 -0.11 -21.61 4.47
C THR A 95 0.67 -22.16 5.67
N SER A 96 1.93 -21.76 5.82
CA SER A 96 2.80 -22.11 6.95
C SER A 96 2.38 -21.44 8.26
N ILE A 97 1.66 -20.31 8.22
CA ILE A 97 1.09 -19.67 9.43
C ILE A 97 -0.10 -20.47 9.96
N GLU A 98 -0.93 -21.05 9.08
CA GLU A 98 -2.15 -21.76 9.48
C GLU A 98 -1.92 -23.23 9.87
N GLY A 99 -0.68 -23.74 9.77
CA GLY A 99 -0.36 -25.15 10.04
C GLY A 99 -1.04 -26.14 9.07
N ARG A 100 -1.71 -25.64 8.01
CA ARG A 100 -2.43 -26.43 7.01
C ARG A 100 -1.56 -26.56 5.77
N CYS A 101 -0.77 -27.61 5.68
CA CYS A 101 0.01 -27.90 4.47
C CYS A 101 -0.35 -29.27 3.89
N ASN A 102 -1.54 -29.35 3.28
CA ASN A 102 -1.96 -30.52 2.49
C ASN A 102 -2.05 -30.23 0.98
N ALA A 103 -1.74 -29.01 0.52
CA ALA A 103 -1.82 -28.65 -0.90
C ALA A 103 -0.51 -28.97 -1.62
N CYS A 104 -0.60 -29.71 -2.73
CA CYS A 104 0.50 -29.95 -3.67
C CYS A 104 1.06 -28.62 -4.20
N SER A 105 2.40 -28.53 -4.34
CA SER A 105 3.09 -27.34 -4.89
C SER A 105 2.52 -26.89 -6.25
N ASP A 106 2.13 -27.85 -7.09
CA ASP A 106 1.57 -27.59 -8.43
C ASP A 106 0.21 -26.88 -8.37
N SER A 107 -0.63 -27.24 -7.39
CA SER A 107 -1.95 -26.61 -7.21
C SER A 107 -1.81 -25.15 -6.78
N LYS A 108 -0.83 -24.82 -5.93
CA LYS A 108 -0.54 -23.42 -5.54
C LYS A 108 -0.03 -22.61 -6.72
N ARG A 109 0.78 -23.21 -7.60
CA ARG A 109 1.30 -22.55 -8.81
C ARG A 109 0.18 -22.21 -9.80
N GLU A 110 -0.74 -23.14 -10.04
CA GLU A 110 -1.91 -22.89 -10.88
C GLU A 110 -2.81 -21.79 -10.29
N GLU A 111 -3.05 -21.83 -8.98
CA GLU A 111 -3.80 -20.80 -8.28
C GLU A 111 -3.11 -19.42 -8.38
N ALA A 112 -1.79 -19.36 -8.19
CA ALA A 112 -1.02 -18.12 -8.33
C ALA A 112 -1.14 -17.51 -9.73
N ALA A 113 -1.00 -18.33 -10.78
CA ALA A 113 -1.17 -17.90 -12.16
C ALA A 113 -2.60 -17.39 -12.41
N ARG A 114 -3.61 -18.08 -11.87
CA ARG A 114 -5.02 -17.65 -11.96
C ARG A 114 -5.25 -16.30 -11.29
N LEU A 115 -4.66 -16.07 -10.11
CA LEU A 115 -4.76 -14.79 -9.38
C LEU A 115 -4.04 -13.66 -10.13
N ALA A 116 -2.85 -13.93 -10.68
CA ALA A 116 -2.11 -12.96 -11.50
C ALA A 116 -2.93 -12.54 -12.75
N ALA A 117 -3.51 -13.50 -13.47
CA ALA A 117 -4.37 -13.22 -14.62
C ALA A 117 -5.62 -12.40 -14.23
N LYS A 118 -6.26 -12.73 -13.10
CA LYS A 118 -7.40 -11.96 -12.56
C LYS A 118 -6.98 -10.53 -12.22
N PHE A 119 -5.85 -10.33 -11.56
CA PHE A 119 -5.31 -9.01 -11.27
C PHE A 119 -5.08 -8.20 -12.56
N ILE A 120 -4.42 -8.78 -13.55
CA ILE A 120 -4.16 -8.12 -14.84
C ILE A 120 -5.47 -7.70 -15.54
N SER A 121 -6.52 -8.53 -15.46
CA SER A 121 -7.84 -8.20 -16.03
C SER A 121 -8.49 -6.95 -15.42
N LYS A 122 -8.03 -6.50 -14.23
CA LYS A 122 -8.55 -5.34 -13.51
C LYS A 122 -7.83 -4.04 -13.86
N LEU A 123 -6.66 -4.11 -14.49
CA LEU A 123 -5.88 -2.92 -14.87
C LEU A 123 -6.68 -1.88 -15.68
N PRO A 124 -7.59 -2.24 -16.63
CA PRO A 124 -8.39 -1.24 -17.34
C PRO A 124 -9.41 -0.50 -16.44
N VAL A 125 -9.94 -1.15 -15.41
CA VAL A 125 -10.83 -0.50 -14.43
C VAL A 125 -10.00 0.36 -13.49
N MET A 126 -8.87 -0.16 -13.02
CA MET A 126 -7.93 0.56 -12.16
C MET A 126 -7.43 1.85 -12.83
N ARG A 127 -7.07 1.81 -14.12
CA ARG A 127 -6.69 3.01 -14.89
C ARG A 127 -7.79 4.06 -14.89
N ARG A 128 -9.06 3.66 -15.03
CA ARG A 128 -10.19 4.60 -15.00
C ARG A 128 -10.33 5.28 -13.65
N VAL A 129 -10.16 4.54 -12.54
CA VAL A 129 -10.19 5.12 -11.20
C VAL A 129 -8.99 6.04 -10.98
N LEU A 130 -7.78 5.61 -11.34
CA LEU A 130 -6.57 6.43 -11.21
C LEU A 130 -6.63 7.72 -12.03
N ALA A 131 -7.30 7.72 -13.18
CA ALA A 131 -7.54 8.94 -13.96
C ALA A 131 -8.34 9.97 -13.15
N THR A 132 -9.33 9.52 -12.36
CA THR A 132 -10.09 10.42 -11.46
C THR A 132 -9.25 10.96 -10.32
N ASP A 133 -8.27 10.19 -9.82
CA ASP A 133 -7.36 10.66 -8.77
C ASP A 133 -6.37 11.71 -9.31
N VAL A 134 -5.87 11.53 -10.54
CA VAL A 134 -5.06 12.53 -11.25
C VAL A 134 -5.85 13.82 -11.46
N GLU A 135 -7.11 13.71 -11.91
CA GLU A 135 -7.99 14.86 -12.06
C GLU A 135 -8.24 15.56 -10.73
N ALA A 136 -8.50 14.82 -9.65
CA ALA A 136 -8.70 15.37 -8.32
C ALA A 136 -7.44 16.06 -7.75
N ALA A 137 -6.25 15.52 -8.03
CA ALA A 137 -4.99 16.15 -7.67
C ALA A 137 -4.78 17.47 -8.42
N TYR A 138 -4.95 17.47 -9.74
CA TYR A 138 -4.83 18.68 -10.56
C TYR A 138 -5.84 19.76 -10.17
N ASN A 139 -7.13 19.43 -10.11
CA ASN A 139 -8.17 20.38 -9.71
C ASN A 139 -8.02 20.81 -8.24
N GLY A 140 -7.34 19.99 -7.44
CA GLY A 140 -7.16 20.19 -6.01
C GLY A 140 -5.97 21.08 -5.64
N ASP A 141 -5.03 21.29 -6.56
CA ASP A 141 -3.83 22.10 -6.37
C ASP A 141 -3.76 23.20 -7.44
N PRO A 142 -4.02 24.47 -7.07
CA PRO A 142 -3.91 25.60 -8.00
C PRO A 142 -2.51 25.80 -8.60
N ALA A 143 -1.46 25.19 -8.02
CA ALA A 143 -0.10 25.26 -8.54
C ALA A 143 0.21 24.18 -9.59
N ALA A 144 -0.67 23.20 -9.80
CA ALA A 144 -0.47 22.16 -10.79
C ALA A 144 -0.58 22.72 -12.22
N GLU A 145 0.45 22.52 -13.03
CA GLU A 145 0.50 23.07 -14.39
C GLU A 145 -0.19 22.14 -15.40
N SER A 146 -0.18 20.82 -15.15
CA SER A 146 -0.80 19.84 -16.05
C SER A 146 -1.04 18.48 -15.41
N TYR A 147 -1.93 17.66 -16.00
CA TYR A 147 -2.05 16.24 -15.64
C TYR A 147 -0.73 15.48 -15.82
N GLY A 148 0.09 15.88 -16.78
CA GLY A 148 1.37 15.22 -17.04
C GLY A 148 2.36 15.41 -15.89
N GLU A 149 2.46 16.64 -15.37
CA GLU A 149 3.26 16.94 -14.17
C GLU A 149 2.78 16.10 -12.97
N VAL A 150 1.47 16.08 -12.74
CA VAL A 150 0.83 15.31 -11.67
C VAL A 150 1.18 13.82 -11.75
N ILE A 151 1.07 13.22 -12.93
CA ILE A 151 1.40 11.79 -13.12
C ILE A 151 2.90 11.52 -12.91
N PHE A 152 3.76 12.44 -13.34
CA PHE A 152 5.20 12.23 -13.41
C PHE A 152 5.89 12.35 -12.05
N CYS A 153 5.53 13.36 -11.25
CA CYS A 153 6.29 13.69 -10.04
C CYS A 153 5.47 13.86 -8.75
N TYR A 154 4.13 13.83 -8.76
CA TYR A 154 3.40 14.00 -7.52
C TYR A 154 3.49 12.73 -6.65
N PRO A 155 3.99 12.82 -5.40
CA PRO A 155 4.18 11.64 -4.55
C PRO A 155 2.85 10.95 -4.23
N ALA A 156 1.76 11.71 -4.17
CA ALA A 156 0.42 11.19 -3.93
C ALA A 156 -0.02 10.19 -5.00
N ILE A 157 0.22 10.48 -6.29
CA ILE A 157 -0.16 9.57 -7.38
C ILE A 157 0.63 8.26 -7.30
N LYS A 158 1.92 8.31 -6.92
CA LYS A 158 2.72 7.11 -6.68
C LYS A 158 2.17 6.27 -5.53
N ALA A 159 1.87 6.89 -4.39
CA ALA A 159 1.34 6.20 -3.22
C ALA A 159 -0.06 5.61 -3.47
N ILE A 160 -0.97 6.38 -4.07
CA ILE A 160 -2.33 5.94 -4.41
C ILE A 160 -2.29 4.81 -5.45
N SER A 161 -1.41 4.89 -6.45
CA SER A 161 -1.22 3.80 -7.42
C SER A 161 -0.79 2.49 -6.76
N ASN A 162 0.22 2.54 -5.88
CA ASN A 162 0.67 1.36 -5.13
C ASN A 162 -0.43 0.83 -4.22
N TYR A 163 -1.15 1.70 -3.51
CA TYR A 163 -2.29 1.32 -2.69
C TYR A 163 -3.37 0.60 -3.51
N ARG A 164 -3.79 1.14 -4.66
CA ARG A 164 -4.84 0.51 -5.48
C ARG A 164 -4.41 -0.83 -6.05
N ILE A 165 -3.14 -0.97 -6.43
CA ILE A 165 -2.55 -2.26 -6.85
C ILE A 165 -2.57 -3.26 -5.68
N ALA A 166 -2.08 -2.85 -4.50
CA ALA A 166 -2.05 -3.68 -3.32
C ALA A 166 -3.45 -4.08 -2.85
N HIS A 167 -4.41 -3.15 -2.88
CA HIS A 167 -5.80 -3.37 -2.49
C HIS A 167 -6.45 -4.43 -3.39
N GLU A 168 -6.28 -4.36 -4.71
CA GLU A 168 -6.84 -5.39 -5.61
C GLU A 168 -6.21 -6.77 -5.34
N LEU A 169 -4.89 -6.85 -5.11
CA LEU A 169 -4.24 -8.10 -4.75
C LEU A 169 -4.77 -8.66 -3.41
N LEU A 170 -5.04 -7.78 -2.44
CA LEU A 170 -5.64 -8.16 -1.16
C LEU A 170 -7.07 -8.69 -1.34
N GLU A 171 -7.91 -8.01 -2.14
CA GLU A 171 -9.28 -8.45 -2.44
C GLU A 171 -9.31 -9.78 -3.20
N LEU A 172 -8.26 -10.08 -3.97
CA LEU A 172 -8.04 -11.39 -4.59
C LEU A 172 -7.53 -12.47 -3.62
N GLY A 173 -7.28 -12.12 -2.35
CA GLY A 173 -6.83 -13.04 -1.32
C GLY A 173 -5.33 -13.31 -1.32
N VAL A 174 -4.52 -12.48 -1.98
CA VAL A 174 -3.05 -12.62 -1.97
C VAL A 174 -2.51 -12.18 -0.60
N PRO A 175 -1.86 -13.07 0.17
CA PRO A 175 -1.30 -12.72 1.47
C PRO A 175 0.06 -12.01 1.32
N LEU A 176 0.46 -11.26 2.35
CA LEU A 176 1.77 -10.59 2.52
C LEU A 176 2.12 -9.52 1.47
N ILE A 177 2.10 -9.87 0.18
CA ILE A 177 2.46 -9.04 -0.96
C ILE A 177 1.78 -7.65 -0.94
N PRO A 178 0.46 -7.52 -0.67
CA PRO A 178 -0.18 -6.22 -0.57
C PRO A 178 0.50 -5.27 0.43
N ARG A 179 0.91 -5.80 1.59
CA ARG A 179 1.53 -4.97 2.63
C ARG A 179 2.94 -4.55 2.24
N ILE A 180 3.70 -5.44 1.58
CA ILE A 180 5.03 -5.08 1.07
C ILE A 180 4.91 -3.91 0.07
N ILE A 181 3.97 -3.98 -0.86
CA ILE A 181 3.75 -2.94 -1.88
C ILE A 181 3.42 -1.58 -1.26
N THR A 182 2.56 -1.54 -0.24
CA THR A 182 2.22 -0.28 0.43
C THR A 182 3.38 0.26 1.26
N GLU A 183 4.20 -0.59 1.89
CA GLU A 183 5.41 -0.15 2.61
C GLU A 183 6.50 0.38 1.65
N MET A 184 6.56 -0.12 0.41
CA MET A 184 7.44 0.46 -0.61
C MET A 184 7.02 1.89 -0.96
N ALA A 185 5.72 2.13 -1.15
CA ALA A 185 5.22 3.49 -1.34
C ALA A 185 5.48 4.38 -0.12
N HIS A 186 5.25 3.86 1.08
CA HIS A 186 5.56 4.57 2.32
C HIS A 186 7.03 4.98 2.37
N SER A 187 7.97 4.09 2.04
CA SER A 187 9.40 4.41 1.97
C SER A 187 9.73 5.48 0.93
N GLU A 188 9.05 5.50 -0.22
CA GLU A 188 9.30 6.45 -1.30
C GLU A 188 8.68 7.83 -1.05
N THR A 189 7.55 7.90 -0.35
CA THR A 189 6.71 9.11 -0.30
C THR A 189 6.38 9.61 1.11
N GLY A 190 6.63 8.82 2.14
CA GLY A 190 6.19 9.10 3.51
C GLY A 190 4.67 8.99 3.72
N ILE A 191 3.94 8.36 2.78
CA ILE A 191 2.48 8.16 2.86
C ILE A 191 2.22 6.68 3.18
N ASP A 192 1.76 6.38 4.38
CA ASP A 192 1.43 5.03 4.84
C ASP A 192 -0.07 4.75 4.67
N ILE A 193 -0.42 3.92 3.67
CA ILE A 193 -1.79 3.48 3.44
C ILE A 193 -1.84 1.98 3.61
N HIS A 194 -2.57 1.50 4.63
CA HIS A 194 -2.76 0.07 4.80
C HIS A 194 -3.56 -0.50 3.60
N PRO A 195 -3.17 -1.65 3.00
CA PRO A 195 -3.80 -2.16 1.78
C PRO A 195 -5.28 -2.51 1.94
N ALA A 196 -5.72 -2.78 3.18
CA ALA A 196 -7.11 -3.08 3.52
C ALA A 196 -8.02 -1.84 3.68
N ALA A 197 -7.47 -0.62 3.68
CA ALA A 197 -8.28 0.59 3.66
C ALA A 197 -9.20 0.59 2.43
N LYS A 198 -10.40 1.14 2.56
CA LYS A 198 -11.35 1.26 1.44
C LYS A 198 -11.42 2.73 1.02
N ILE A 199 -11.00 3.03 -0.19
CA ILE A 199 -10.89 4.42 -0.68
C ILE A 199 -11.62 4.56 -2.02
N GLY A 200 -12.56 5.52 -2.07
CA GLY A 200 -13.33 5.87 -3.25
C GLY A 200 -12.50 6.48 -4.39
N SER A 201 -13.20 6.99 -5.39
CA SER A 201 -12.62 7.68 -6.56
C SER A 201 -12.35 9.16 -6.27
N HIS A 202 -11.62 9.84 -7.15
CA HIS A 202 -11.26 11.25 -7.01
C HIS A 202 -10.56 11.53 -5.68
N PHE A 203 -9.75 10.59 -5.19
CA PHE A 203 -9.03 10.73 -3.95
C PHE A 203 -7.71 11.44 -4.19
N THR A 204 -7.38 12.41 -3.35
CA THR A 204 -6.10 13.11 -3.45
C THR A 204 -5.48 13.37 -2.09
N ILE A 205 -4.16 13.40 -2.08
CA ILE A 205 -3.33 13.76 -0.93
C ILE A 205 -2.42 14.88 -1.40
N ASP A 206 -2.47 16.03 -0.73
CA ASP A 206 -1.58 17.15 -1.03
C ASP A 206 -0.36 17.11 -0.09
N HIS A 207 0.84 17.23 -0.68
CA HIS A 207 2.17 17.00 -0.10
C HIS A 207 2.40 15.59 0.49
N GLY A 208 1.57 15.16 1.44
CA GLY A 208 1.40 13.77 1.87
C GLY A 208 2.36 13.23 2.92
N THR A 209 3.57 13.77 3.09
CA THR A 209 4.52 13.24 4.09
C THR A 209 3.89 13.13 5.49
N GLY A 210 3.96 11.94 6.10
CA GLY A 210 3.40 11.67 7.43
C GLY A 210 1.91 11.31 7.45
N VAL A 211 1.26 11.17 6.28
CA VAL A 211 -0.11 10.64 6.21
C VAL A 211 -0.12 9.17 6.62
N VAL A 212 -1.06 8.80 7.49
CA VAL A 212 -1.29 7.41 7.93
C VAL A 212 -2.76 7.06 7.78
N ILE A 213 -3.08 6.02 7.00
CA ILE A 213 -4.45 5.53 6.77
C ILE A 213 -4.56 4.08 7.24
N GLY A 214 -5.27 3.88 8.35
CA GLY A 214 -5.39 2.59 8.99
C GLY A 214 -6.22 1.54 8.25
N ALA A 215 -6.02 0.28 8.63
CA ALA A 215 -6.54 -0.91 7.95
C ALA A 215 -8.06 -1.01 7.76
N THR A 216 -8.85 -0.34 8.60
CA THR A 216 -10.32 -0.40 8.55
C THR A 216 -10.95 0.96 8.27
N SER A 217 -10.15 1.89 7.74
CA SER A 217 -10.61 3.19 7.28
C SER A 217 -11.51 3.01 6.07
N ILE A 218 -12.56 3.82 6.01
CA ILE A 218 -13.45 3.92 4.85
C ILE A 218 -13.44 5.38 4.41
N ILE A 219 -13.07 5.64 3.17
CA ILE A 219 -12.96 6.98 2.59
C ILE A 219 -13.85 7.01 1.34
N GLY A 220 -14.78 7.97 1.31
CA GLY A 220 -15.69 8.22 0.19
C GLY A 220 -14.98 8.79 -1.03
N ASN A 221 -15.78 9.37 -1.94
CA ASN A 221 -15.27 9.99 -3.15
C ASN A 221 -14.90 11.47 -2.91
N ASN A 222 -14.01 12.02 -3.75
CA ASN A 222 -13.62 13.44 -3.69
C ASN A 222 -13.03 13.87 -2.34
N VAL A 223 -12.43 12.93 -1.59
CA VAL A 223 -11.79 13.26 -0.31
C VAL A 223 -10.38 13.79 -0.57
N LYS A 224 -10.03 14.87 0.13
CA LYS A 224 -8.69 15.48 0.12
C LYS A 224 -8.06 15.42 1.50
N LEU A 225 -6.86 14.86 1.57
CA LEU A 225 -6.01 14.90 2.77
C LEU A 225 -4.78 15.78 2.52
N TYR A 226 -4.25 16.36 3.58
CA TYR A 226 -2.97 17.07 3.58
C TYR A 226 -1.90 16.27 4.33
N GLN A 227 -0.65 16.75 4.34
CA GLN A 227 0.46 16.13 5.05
C GLN A 227 0.18 15.88 6.54
N GLY A 228 0.78 14.83 7.10
CA GLY A 228 0.69 14.50 8.53
C GLY A 228 -0.68 14.06 9.03
N VAL A 229 -1.69 13.91 8.14
CA VAL A 229 -3.03 13.48 8.55
C VAL A 229 -3.02 12.02 9.00
N THR A 230 -3.56 11.75 10.19
CA THR A 230 -3.70 10.38 10.72
C THR A 230 -5.17 9.98 10.76
N LEU A 231 -5.52 8.89 10.07
CA LEU A 231 -6.79 8.17 10.18
C LEU A 231 -6.55 6.87 10.96
N GLY A 232 -6.50 7.02 12.29
CA GLY A 232 -5.97 6.01 13.21
C GLY A 232 -7.02 5.38 14.12
N ALA A 233 -6.58 4.49 15.02
CA ALA A 233 -7.42 3.92 16.06
C ALA A 233 -7.13 4.61 17.40
N LYS A 234 -8.17 4.79 18.23
CA LYS A 234 -8.03 5.36 19.58
C LYS A 234 -7.53 4.33 20.60
N SER A 235 -8.05 3.11 20.51
CA SER A 235 -7.71 1.97 21.37
C SER A 235 -8.09 0.66 20.66
N PHE A 236 -7.58 -0.46 21.17
CA PHE A 236 -7.88 -1.81 20.67
C PHE A 236 -8.36 -2.65 21.85
N PRO A 237 -9.49 -3.36 21.72
CA PRO A 237 -9.87 -4.37 22.71
C PRO A 237 -8.83 -5.50 22.69
N LEU A 238 -8.60 -6.06 23.86
CA LEU A 238 -7.69 -7.18 24.07
C LEU A 238 -8.50 -8.49 24.17
N ASP A 239 -7.92 -9.58 23.70
CA ASP A 239 -8.45 -10.93 23.94
C ASP A 239 -8.18 -11.39 25.38
N ALA A 240 -8.61 -12.61 25.72
CA ALA A 240 -8.44 -13.19 27.05
C ALA A 240 -6.96 -13.29 27.49
N ASP A 241 -6.02 -13.31 26.54
CA ASP A 241 -4.58 -13.39 26.78
C ASP A 241 -3.91 -12.00 26.78
N GLY A 242 -4.69 -10.91 26.71
CA GLY A 242 -4.18 -9.54 26.69
C GLY A 242 -3.61 -9.10 25.34
N LYS A 243 -3.88 -9.82 24.25
CA LYS A 243 -3.39 -9.47 22.90
C LYS A 243 -4.44 -8.66 22.14
N PRO A 244 -4.05 -7.67 21.32
CA PRO A 244 -5.01 -6.90 20.52
C PRO A 244 -5.84 -7.78 19.59
N ILE A 245 -7.16 -7.64 19.67
CA ILE A 245 -8.10 -8.30 18.75
C ILE A 245 -7.87 -7.76 17.34
N LYS A 246 -7.56 -8.66 16.40
CA LYS A 246 -7.28 -8.32 15.01
C LYS A 246 -8.58 -8.20 14.19
N GLY A 247 -8.55 -7.39 13.14
CA GLY A 247 -9.60 -7.35 12.11
C GLY A 247 -10.85 -6.51 12.41
N ILE A 248 -11.10 -6.08 13.64
CA ILE A 248 -12.32 -5.31 13.95
C ILE A 248 -12.29 -3.87 13.38
N PRO A 249 -13.46 -3.31 12.98
CA PRO A 249 -13.58 -1.90 12.62
C PRO A 249 -13.18 -0.98 13.77
N ARG A 250 -12.24 -0.06 13.52
CA ARG A 250 -11.62 0.77 14.56
C ARG A 250 -11.01 2.09 14.07
N HIS A 251 -10.93 2.26 12.76
CA HIS A 251 -10.46 3.48 12.13
C HIS A 251 -11.67 4.31 11.61
N PRO A 252 -11.48 5.57 11.22
CA PRO A 252 -12.59 6.46 10.86
C PRO A 252 -13.31 6.11 9.54
N ILE A 253 -14.47 6.74 9.36
CA ILE A 253 -15.18 6.89 8.08
C ILE A 253 -15.08 8.35 7.67
N LEU A 254 -14.63 8.62 6.46
CA LEU A 254 -14.78 9.91 5.80
C LEU A 254 -15.79 9.72 4.68
N GLU A 255 -16.89 10.45 4.72
CA GLU A 255 -17.87 10.47 3.62
C GLU A 255 -17.35 11.32 2.44
N ASP A 256 -18.19 11.49 1.41
CA ASP A 256 -17.80 12.20 0.19
C ASP A 256 -17.44 13.69 0.45
N ASN A 257 -16.55 14.24 -0.37
CA ASN A 257 -16.15 15.65 -0.38
C ASN A 257 -15.51 16.16 0.93
N VAL A 258 -15.10 15.27 1.82
CA VAL A 258 -14.42 15.66 3.07
C VAL A 258 -13.02 16.21 2.77
N ILE A 259 -12.65 17.30 3.45
CA ILE A 259 -11.30 17.86 3.41
C ILE A 259 -10.68 17.80 4.81
N VAL A 260 -9.47 17.23 4.90
CA VAL A 260 -8.71 17.14 6.15
C VAL A 260 -7.36 17.82 6.00
N TYR A 261 -7.18 18.92 6.72
CA TYR A 261 -5.98 19.75 6.66
C TYR A 261 -4.82 19.21 7.51
N SER A 262 -3.66 19.79 7.25
CA SER A 262 -2.34 19.36 7.74
C SER A 262 -2.30 19.00 9.24
N ASN A 263 -1.68 17.85 9.55
CA ASN A 263 -1.47 17.33 10.91
C ASN A 263 -2.75 17.11 11.74
N ALA A 264 -3.93 17.02 11.12
CA ALA A 264 -5.12 16.59 11.83
C ALA A 264 -5.04 15.09 12.17
N THR A 265 -5.47 14.71 13.37
CA THR A 265 -5.51 13.33 13.84
C THR A 265 -6.95 12.94 14.14
N ILE A 266 -7.48 11.96 13.41
CA ILE A 266 -8.86 11.47 13.50
C ILE A 266 -8.79 10.02 13.98
N LEU A 267 -9.29 9.73 15.18
CA LEU A 267 -9.10 8.43 15.83
C LEU A 267 -10.41 7.75 16.23
N GLY A 268 -10.44 6.44 16.01
CA GLY A 268 -11.52 5.57 16.44
C GLY A 268 -12.57 5.37 15.36
N ARG A 269 -13.61 4.60 15.69
CA ARG A 269 -14.72 4.32 14.79
C ARG A 269 -15.73 5.47 14.79
N ILE A 270 -15.31 6.60 14.23
CA ILE A 270 -16.13 7.81 14.07
C ILE A 270 -16.34 8.14 12.59
N THR A 271 -17.33 8.98 12.32
CA THR A 271 -17.72 9.42 10.98
C THR A 271 -17.50 10.92 10.83
N ILE A 272 -16.81 11.29 9.76
CA ILE A 272 -16.72 12.67 9.26
C ILE A 272 -17.70 12.78 8.11
N GLY A 273 -18.80 13.48 8.36
CA GLY A 273 -19.92 13.59 7.43
C GLY A 273 -19.55 14.30 6.13
N ARG A 274 -20.32 14.05 5.09
CA ARG A 274 -20.07 14.59 3.75
C ARG A 274 -19.93 16.11 3.76
N ASP A 275 -19.10 16.63 2.87
CA ASP A 275 -18.79 18.07 2.75
C ASP A 275 -18.21 18.71 4.03
N ALA A 276 -17.85 17.92 5.05
CA ALA A 276 -17.24 18.45 6.26
C ALA A 276 -15.77 18.83 6.04
N THR A 277 -15.31 19.83 6.78
CA THR A 277 -13.93 20.31 6.76
C THR A 277 -13.29 20.17 8.14
N VAL A 278 -12.18 19.44 8.19
CA VAL A 278 -11.36 19.22 9.38
C VAL A 278 -10.11 20.10 9.27
N GLY A 279 -10.03 21.14 10.11
CA GLY A 279 -8.88 22.06 10.17
C GLY A 279 -7.58 21.38 10.61
N GLY A 280 -6.44 22.04 10.40
CA GLY A 280 -5.14 21.46 10.74
C GLY A 280 -4.84 21.45 12.25
N ASN A 281 -3.93 20.57 12.66
CA ASN A 281 -3.47 20.39 14.04
C ASN A 281 -4.60 20.15 15.06
N ILE A 282 -5.68 19.47 14.66
CA ILE A 282 -6.77 19.12 15.58
C ILE A 282 -6.82 17.63 15.88
N TRP A 283 -7.28 17.30 17.08
CA TRP A 283 -7.47 15.94 17.56
C TRP A 283 -8.97 15.62 17.61
N VAL A 284 -9.44 14.73 16.73
CA VAL A 284 -10.85 14.40 16.55
C VAL A 284 -11.13 12.97 17.01
N THR A 285 -11.98 12.84 18.02
CA THR A 285 -12.42 11.54 18.56
C THR A 285 -13.94 11.36 18.61
N GLU A 286 -14.67 12.32 18.03
CA GLU A 286 -16.14 12.35 17.99
C GLU A 286 -16.61 12.55 16.54
N ASN A 287 -17.85 12.14 16.24
CA ASN A 287 -18.42 12.34 14.91
C ASN A 287 -18.51 13.83 14.54
N VAL A 288 -18.27 14.14 13.27
CA VAL A 288 -18.43 15.49 12.70
C VAL A 288 -19.62 15.47 11.75
N PRO A 289 -20.67 16.30 11.97
CA PRO A 289 -21.83 16.35 11.09
C PRO A 289 -21.47 16.77 9.66
N ALA A 290 -22.31 16.39 8.70
CA ALA A 290 -22.19 16.82 7.30
C ALA A 290 -22.17 18.35 7.17
N GLY A 291 -21.32 18.86 6.27
CA GLY A 291 -21.11 20.29 6.02
C GLY A 291 -20.46 21.07 7.16
N ALA A 292 -20.16 20.42 8.30
CA ALA A 292 -19.59 21.10 9.45
C ALA A 292 -18.11 21.43 9.22
N ARG A 293 -17.65 22.53 9.83
CA ARG A 293 -16.25 22.93 9.83
C ARG A 293 -15.72 22.93 11.26
N ILE A 294 -14.76 22.04 11.55
CA ILE A 294 -14.08 21.99 12.84
C ILE A 294 -12.70 22.63 12.72
N VAL A 295 -12.37 23.54 13.64
CA VAL A 295 -11.10 24.28 13.65
C VAL A 295 -10.54 24.36 15.06
N GLN A 296 -9.23 24.51 15.17
CA GLN A 296 -8.57 24.72 16.46
C GLN A 296 -9.02 26.06 17.08
N THR A 297 -9.31 26.06 18.38
CA THR A 297 -9.59 27.30 19.11
C THR A 297 -8.34 28.17 19.22
N LYS A 298 -8.50 29.49 19.07
CA LYS A 298 -7.40 30.44 19.30
C LYS A 298 -6.87 30.31 20.73
N ALA A 299 -5.56 30.42 20.90
CA ALA A 299 -4.96 30.58 22.21
C ALA A 299 -5.60 31.79 22.93
N LYS A 300 -5.96 31.60 24.20
CA LYS A 300 -6.39 32.73 25.05
C LYS A 300 -5.16 33.59 25.35
N LYS A 301 -5.31 34.91 25.19
CA LYS A 301 -4.31 35.90 25.59
C LYS A 301 -4.20 35.97 27.10
#